data_AF-A0A484X992-F1
#
_entry.id   AF-A0A484X992-F1
#
_cell.length_a   1.000
_cell.length_b   1.000
_cell.length_c   1.000
_cell.angle_alpha   90.00
_cell.angle_beta   90.00
_cell.angle_gamma   90.00
#
_symmetry.space_group_name_H-M   'P 1'
#
loop_
_entity.id
_entity.type
_entity.pdbx_description
1 polymer ?
#
loop_
_entity_poly.entity_id
_entity_poly.type
_entity_poly.pdbx_seq_one_letter_code
_entity_poly.pdbx_strand_id
1 'polypeptide(L)' 'MDKKQVTDLRSELLDSRFGAKSISTIAESKRFPLHEMRDDVAFQIINDELYLDGNARQNWPLSARPGTTIMSIS' A
#
# COMPACT_ATOMS: atom_id res chain seq x y z
N MET A 1 -10.18 33.71 -1.80
CA MET A 1 -9.70 32.40 -1.30
C MET A 1 -10.07 32.27 0.17
N ASP A 2 -10.85 31.25 0.51
CA ASP A 2 -11.11 30.88 1.91
C ASP A 2 -9.82 30.45 2.60
N LYS A 3 -9.58 30.98 3.81
CA LYS A 3 -8.39 30.67 4.61
C LYS A 3 -8.27 29.17 4.91
N LYS A 4 -9.40 28.45 5.01
CA LYS A 4 -9.46 26.99 5.20
C LYS A 4 -8.84 26.22 4.02
N GLN A 5 -9.15 26.61 2.79
CA GLN A 5 -8.61 25.91 1.62
C GLN A 5 -7.08 26.09 1.50
N VAL A 6 -6.59 27.26 1.90
CA VAL A 6 -5.16 27.58 1.90
C VAL A 6 -4.38 26.83 3.00
N THR A 7 -5.04 26.51 4.12
CA THR A 7 -4.45 25.67 5.17
C THR A 7 -4.46 24.19 4.77
N ASP A 8 -5.52 23.71 4.14
CA ASP A 8 -5.65 22.31 3.72
C ASP A 8 -4.57 21.93 2.67
N LEU A 9 -4.32 22.81 1.69
CA LEU A 9 -3.24 22.63 0.71
C LEU A 9 -1.84 22.65 1.33
N ARG A 10 -1.64 23.45 2.38
CA ARG A 10 -0.36 23.49 3.10
C ARG A 10 -0.14 22.23 3.92
N SER A 11 -1.18 21.71 4.55
CA SER A 11 -1.14 20.43 5.25
C SER A 11 -0.89 19.29 4.29
N GLU A 12 -1.57 19.22 3.14
CA GLU A 12 -1.31 18.18 2.15
C GLU A 12 0.12 18.20 1.59
N LEU A 13 0.76 19.37 1.52
CA LEU A 13 2.14 19.52 1.07
C LEU A 13 3.18 19.23 2.18
N LEU A 14 2.90 19.62 3.42
CA LEU A 14 3.88 19.59 4.52
C LEU A 14 3.66 18.47 5.53
N ASP A 15 2.49 17.82 5.52
CA ASP A 15 2.22 16.71 6.43
C ASP A 15 3.10 15.51 6.07
N SER A 16 3.66 14.94 7.15
CA SER A 16 4.32 13.64 7.12
C SER A 16 3.36 12.60 6.55
N ARG A 17 3.89 11.62 5.81
CA ARG A 17 3.09 10.56 5.16
C ARG A 17 2.07 9.96 6.13
N PHE A 18 2.50 9.59 7.34
CA PHE A 18 1.63 8.99 8.36
C PHE A 18 0.69 9.98 9.08
N GLY A 19 0.95 11.27 8.97
CA GLY A 19 0.06 12.34 9.49
C GLY A 19 -0.94 12.83 8.45
N ALA A 20 -0.78 12.43 7.19
CA ALA A 20 -1.66 12.84 6.11
C ALA A 20 -3.07 12.29 6.35
N LYS A 21 -4.07 13.16 6.19
CA LYS A 21 -5.49 12.81 6.38
C LYS A 21 -5.94 11.65 5.48
N SER A 22 -5.31 11.50 4.32
CA SER A 22 -5.52 10.38 3.39
C SER A 22 -5.12 9.01 3.95
N ILE A 23 -4.09 8.92 4.81
CA ILE A 23 -3.68 7.66 5.47
C ILE A 23 -4.60 7.28 6.63
N SER A 24 -5.34 8.24 7.20
CA SER A 24 -6.25 7.97 8.33
C SER A 24 -7.52 7.19 7.95
N THR A 25 -7.76 6.97 6.66
CA THR A 25 -8.96 6.30 6.14
C THR A 25 -8.60 4.98 5.48
N ILE A 26 -9.43 3.95 5.65
CA ILE A 26 -9.26 2.66 4.96
C ILE A 26 -9.30 2.90 3.45
N ALA A 27 -8.44 2.23 2.69
CA ALA A 27 -8.40 2.34 1.24
C ALA A 27 -9.76 1.96 0.62
N GLU A 28 -10.27 2.82 -0.26
CA GLU A 28 -11.54 2.58 -0.96
C GLU A 28 -11.40 1.39 -1.92
N SER A 29 -12.22 0.35 -1.72
CA SER A 29 -12.14 -0.91 -2.47
C SER A 29 -13.36 -1.21 -3.34
N LYS A 30 -14.46 -0.46 -3.17
CA LYS A 30 -15.76 -0.76 -3.80
C LYS A 30 -16.14 0.18 -4.94
N ARG A 31 -15.44 1.31 -5.08
CA ARG A 31 -15.71 2.35 -6.08
C ARG A 31 -14.40 2.96 -6.53
N PHE A 32 -14.40 3.52 -7.74
CA PHE A 32 -13.24 4.26 -8.22
C PHE A 32 -13.06 5.54 -7.37
N PRO A 33 -11.85 5.84 -6.87
CA PRO A 33 -11.61 7.03 -6.05
C PRO A 33 -11.97 8.32 -6.81
N LEU A 34 -12.62 9.25 -6.10
CA LEU A 34 -13.06 10.54 -6.67
C LEU A 34 -11.96 11.60 -6.65
N HIS A 35 -10.96 11.46 -5.78
CA HIS A 35 -9.90 12.43 -5.58
C HIS A 35 -8.54 11.76 -5.73
N GLU A 36 -7.61 12.48 -6.35
CA GLU A 36 -6.22 12.07 -6.46
C GLU A 36 -5.57 12.04 -5.07
N MET A 37 -4.55 11.20 -4.91
CA MET A 37 -3.79 11.05 -3.68
C MET A 37 -2.31 11.16 -4.01
N ARG A 38 -1.53 11.69 -3.07
CA ARG A 38 -0.07 11.79 -3.18
C ARG A 38 0.55 10.40 -3.40
N ASP A 39 1.49 10.32 -4.33
CA ASP A 39 2.10 9.08 -4.81
C ASP A 39 2.85 8.31 -3.71
N ASP A 40 3.59 9.03 -2.88
CA ASP A 40 4.33 8.49 -1.73
C ASP A 40 3.41 7.88 -0.65
N VAL A 41 2.23 8.47 -0.48
CA VAL A 41 1.19 8.00 0.43
C VAL A 41 0.48 6.77 -0.15
N ALA A 42 0.12 6.79 -1.43
CA ALA A 42 -0.49 5.65 -2.12
C ALA A 42 0.42 4.42 -2.09
N PHE A 43 1.71 4.61 -2.37
CA PHE A 43 2.71 3.56 -2.32
C PHE A 43 2.80 2.97 -0.91
N GLN A 44 2.86 3.80 0.14
CA GLN A 44 2.97 3.31 1.50
C GLN A 44 1.76 2.48 1.93
N ILE A 45 0.52 2.94 1.63
CA ILE A 45 -0.71 2.20 1.95
C ILE A 45 -0.68 0.80 1.34
N ILE A 46 -0.37 0.69 0.04
CA ILE A 46 -0.34 -0.60 -0.66
C ILE A 46 0.78 -1.51 -0.12
N ASN A 47 1.98 -0.96 0.12
CA ASN A 47 3.07 -1.76 0.67
C ASN A 47 2.78 -2.25 2.08
N ASP A 48 2.13 -1.42 2.91
CA ASP A 48 1.74 -1.80 4.27
C ASP A 48 0.73 -2.95 4.25
N GLU A 49 -0.21 -2.95 3.31
CA GLU A 49 -1.13 -4.08 3.10
C GLU A 49 -0.41 -5.35 2.64
N LEU A 50 0.59 -5.25 1.75
CA LEU A 50 1.36 -6.40 1.26
C LEU A 50 2.17 -7.12 2.36
N TYR A 51 2.50 -6.46 3.47
CA TYR A 51 3.12 -7.15 4.61
C TYR A 51 2.21 -8.21 5.24
N LEU A 52 0.89 -8.14 5.01
CA LEU A 52 -0.08 -9.14 5.49
C LEU A 52 -0.04 -10.46 4.69
N ASP A 53 0.54 -10.47 3.48
CA ASP A 53 0.66 -11.68 2.66
C ASP A 53 1.68 -12.69 3.22
N GLY A 54 2.48 -12.26 4.19
CA GLY A 54 3.51 -13.08 4.82
C GLY A 54 4.76 -13.26 3.95
N ASN A 55 5.80 -13.81 4.55
CA ASN A 55 7.09 -13.94 3.88
C ASN A 55 7.13 -15.16 2.95
N ALA A 56 7.10 -14.93 1.64
CA ALA A 56 7.20 -15.97 0.62
C ALA A 56 8.43 -16.91 0.78
N ARG A 57 9.53 -16.44 1.41
CA ARG A 57 10.72 -17.27 1.67
C ARG A 57 10.48 -18.34 2.73
N GLN A 58 9.60 -18.06 3.69
CA GLN A 58 9.23 -18.96 4.79
C GLN A 58 8.00 -19.80 4.45
N ASN A 59 7.34 -19.52 3.33
CA ASN A 59 6.25 -20.35 2.85
C ASN A 59 6.83 -21.61 2.18
N TRP A 60 6.79 -22.74 2.90
CA TRP A 60 7.29 -24.04 2.46
C TRP A 60 6.40 -24.84 1.46
N PRO A 61 5.12 -24.52 1.20
CA PRO A 61 4.36 -25.18 0.13
C PRO A 61 4.43 -24.48 -1.24
N LEU A 62 5.24 -23.43 -1.43
CA LEU A 62 5.41 -22.80 -2.76
C LEU A 62 6.12 -23.75 -3.74
N SER A 63 5.34 -24.46 -4.55
CA SER A 63 5.81 -25.22 -5.72
C SER A 63 6.47 -24.33 -6.78
N ALA A 64 6.32 -23.01 -6.68
CA ALA A 64 6.93 -22.01 -7.53
C ALA A 64 8.39 -21.65 -7.17
N ARG A 65 9.05 -22.41 -6.28
CA ARG A 65 10.49 -22.26 -6.05
C ARG A 65 11.25 -22.65 -7.32
N PRO A 66 11.96 -21.71 -8.00
CA PRO A 66 12.79 -22.07 -9.14
C PRO A 66 13.88 -23.04 -8.67
N GLY A 67 13.84 -24.29 -9.16
CA GLY A 67 14.78 -25.35 -8.79
C GLY A 67 14.18 -26.55 -8.06
N THR A 68 12.87 -26.61 -7.82
CA THR A 68 12.23 -27.85 -7.32
C THR A 68 12.02 -28.82 -8.46
N THR A 69 13.11 -29.42 -8.96
CA THR A 69 13.03 -30.62 -9.78
C THR A 69 12.30 -31.68 -8.96
N ILE A 70 11.13 -32.12 -9.43
CA ILE A 70 10.48 -33.33 -8.94
C ILE A 70 11.52 -34.44 -9.09
N MET A 71 12.17 -34.81 -7.98
CA MET A 71 12.94 -36.05 -7.90
C MET A 71 11.94 -37.17 -8.20
N SER A 72 12.01 -37.66 -9.44
CA SER A 72 11.33 -38.86 -9.91
C SER A 72 11.52 -39.96 -8.87
N ILE A 73 10.43 -40.33 -8.19
CA ILE A 73 10.39 -41.54 -7.38
C ILE A 73 9.99 -42.64 -8.35
N SER A 74 10.97 -43.48 -8.72
CA SER A 74 10.73 -44.79 -9.37
C SER A 74 10.06 -45.76 -8.41
#